data_AF-A0A285P972-F1
#
_entry.id   AF-A0A285P972-F1
#
_cell.length_a   1.000
_cell.length_b   1.000
_cell.length_c   1.000
_cell.angle_alpha   90.00
_cell.angle_beta   90.00
_cell.angle_gamma   90.00
#
_symmetry.space_group_name_H-M   'P 1'
#
loop_
_entity.id
_entity.type
_entity.pdbx_description
1 polymer ?
#
loop_
_entity_poly.entity_id
_entity_poly.type
_entity_poly.pdbx_seq_one_letter_code
_entity_poly.pdbx_strand_id
1 'polypeptide(L)'
;MSDDSDTVFVRSQRGGDDRRPHHTDRNCDRLQQAVSVLEKERSVLPDDHPECSVCAGERENDMSTGPQLCSKIAKMNPEDVGLSPLGERADQPGGAADD
;
A
#
# COMPACT_ATOMS: atom_id res chain seq x y z
N MET A 1 -7.94 39.69 -5.02
CA MET A 1 -8.70 38.72 -5.81
C MET A 1 -7.95 37.43 -5.65
N SER A 2 -8.43 36.56 -4.75
CA SER A 2 -7.84 35.23 -4.60
C SER A 2 -8.14 34.47 -5.87
N ASP A 3 -7.08 33.99 -6.52
CA ASP A 3 -7.12 33.21 -7.74
C ASP A 3 -7.78 31.88 -7.41
N ASP A 4 -9.11 31.82 -7.56
CA ASP A 4 -9.92 30.60 -7.39
C ASP A 4 -9.85 29.78 -8.68
N SER A 5 -8.62 29.48 -9.11
CA SER A 5 -8.40 28.58 -10.24
C SER A 5 -8.47 27.15 -9.70
N ASP A 6 -9.55 26.43 -10.04
CA ASP A 6 -9.79 25.03 -9.65
C ASP A 6 -8.66 24.15 -10.22
N THR A 7 -7.58 24.05 -9.45
CA THR A 7 -6.37 23.35 -9.80
C THR A 7 -6.52 21.90 -9.39
N VAL A 8 -6.35 21.01 -10.36
CA VAL A 8 -6.46 19.56 -10.18
C VAL A 8 -5.11 18.90 -10.40
N PHE A 9 -4.89 17.80 -9.71
CA PHE A 9 -3.65 17.05 -9.71
C PHE A 9 -3.86 15.73 -10.45
N VAL A 10 -3.03 15.46 -11.47
CA VAL A 10 -3.04 14.21 -12.23
C VAL A 10 -1.70 13.50 -12.09
N ARG A 11 -1.73 12.16 -12.07
CA ARG A 11 -0.50 11.36 -11.99
C ARG A 11 0.10 11.21 -13.38
N SER A 12 1.39 11.48 -13.52
CA SER A 12 2.13 11.19 -14.74
C SER A 12 2.85 9.84 -14.60
N GLN A 13 2.52 8.89 -15.46
CA GLN A 13 3.25 7.63 -15.59
C GLN A 13 3.61 7.41 -17.07
N ARG A 14 4.82 6.90 -17.34
CA ARG A 14 5.23 6.44 -18.67
C ARG A 14 4.30 5.31 -19.09
N GLY A 15 3.30 5.59 -19.93
CA GLY A 15 2.35 4.57 -20.37
C GLY A 15 0.95 5.06 -20.77
N GLY A 16 0.65 6.37 -20.73
CA GLY A 16 -0.44 6.98 -21.49
C GLY A 16 -1.83 6.38 -21.25
N ASP A 17 -2.27 6.31 -20.00
CA ASP A 17 -3.69 6.03 -19.71
C ASP A 17 -4.38 7.37 -19.43
N ASP A 18 -5.05 7.93 -20.44
CA ASP A 18 -5.85 9.16 -20.36
C ASP A 18 -7.12 9.03 -19.50
N ARG A 19 -7.37 7.83 -18.92
CA ARG A 19 -8.49 7.56 -18.01
C ARG A 19 -8.09 7.57 -16.53
N ARG A 20 -6.87 7.99 -16.22
CA ARG A 20 -6.43 8.16 -14.83
C ARG A 20 -7.29 9.23 -14.15
N PRO A 21 -7.81 8.97 -12.95
CA PRO A 21 -8.64 9.96 -12.30
C PRO A 21 -7.84 11.19 -11.86
N HIS A 22 -8.46 12.38 -11.95
CA HIS A 22 -7.91 13.59 -11.37
C HIS A 22 -8.18 13.65 -9.87
N HIS A 23 -7.34 14.41 -9.17
CA HIS A 23 -7.41 14.64 -7.75
C HIS A 23 -7.66 16.12 -7.49
N THR A 24 -8.64 16.44 -6.65
CA THR A 24 -8.89 17.82 -6.18
C THR A 24 -8.06 18.17 -4.96
N ASP A 25 -7.45 17.17 -4.30
CA ASP A 25 -6.66 17.34 -3.09
C ASP A 25 -5.21 16.85 -3.27
N ARG A 26 -4.25 17.72 -2.96
CA ARG A 26 -2.79 17.45 -3.09
C ARG A 26 -2.27 16.46 -2.03
N ASN A 27 -2.97 16.34 -0.92
CA ASN A 27 -2.65 15.45 0.18
C ASN A 27 -3.37 14.11 0.08
N CYS A 28 -4.08 13.83 -1.02
CA CYS A 28 -4.70 12.54 -1.24
C CYS A 28 -3.66 11.42 -1.18
N ASP A 29 -3.85 10.43 -0.30
CA ASP A 29 -2.91 9.30 -0.11
C ASP A 29 -2.60 8.56 -1.40
N ARG A 30 -3.60 8.40 -2.27
CA ARG A 30 -3.36 7.74 -3.55
C ARG A 30 -2.46 8.60 -4.43
N LEU A 31 -2.59 9.93 -4.39
CA LEU A 31 -1.73 10.86 -5.13
C LEU A 31 -0.30 10.86 -4.58
N GLN A 32 -0.12 10.76 -3.26
CA GLN A 32 1.19 10.67 -2.60
C GLN A 32 2.01 9.45 -3.06
N GLN A 33 1.35 8.37 -3.48
CA GLN A 33 2.01 7.17 -4.03
C GLN A 33 2.47 7.34 -5.49
N ALA A 34 2.14 8.47 -6.14
CA ALA A 34 2.53 8.72 -7.52
C ALA A 34 4.02 9.04 -7.63
N VAL A 35 4.68 8.48 -8.64
CA VAL A 35 6.08 8.80 -8.96
C VAL A 35 6.23 10.26 -9.41
N SER A 36 5.19 10.80 -10.07
CA SER A 36 5.17 12.17 -10.54
C SER A 36 3.73 12.69 -10.57
N VAL A 37 3.59 13.95 -10.17
CA VAL A 37 2.31 14.67 -10.09
C VAL A 37 2.41 15.87 -11.00
N LEU A 38 1.37 16.09 -11.80
CA LEU A 38 1.22 17.27 -12.65
C LEU A 38 0.02 18.07 -12.16
N GLU A 39 0.22 19.38 -12.04
CA GLU A 39 -0.81 20.36 -11.75
C GLU A 39 -1.40 20.83 -13.08
N LYS A 40 -2.73 20.78 -13.19
CA LYS A 40 -3.47 21.24 -14.36
C LYS A 40 -4.70 22.02 -13.90
N GLU A 41 -5.16 22.93 -14.73
CA GLU A 41 -6.46 23.57 -14.52
C GLU A 41 -7.57 22.57 -14.87
N ARG A 42 -8.65 22.54 -14.08
CA ARG A 42 -9.80 21.65 -14.35
C ARG A 42 -10.40 21.87 -15.74
N SER A 43 -10.37 23.10 -16.23
CA SER A 43 -10.83 23.49 -17.58
C SER A 43 -10.10 22.79 -18.73
N VAL A 44 -8.90 22.25 -18.50
CA VAL A 44 -8.11 21.52 -19.51
C VAL A 44 -8.51 20.04 -19.58
N LEU A 45 -9.14 19.51 -18.52
CA LEU A 45 -9.65 18.15 -18.51
C LEU A 45 -11.03 18.08 -19.15
N PRO A 46 -11.39 16.96 -19.80
CA PRO A 46 -12.75 16.76 -20.29
C PRO A 46 -13.74 16.71 -19.11
N ASP A 47 -14.98 17.16 -19.31
CA ASP A 47 -16.04 17.13 -18.29
C ASP A 47 -16.30 15.73 -17.72
N ASP A 48 -16.14 14.70 -18.55
CA ASP A 48 -16.31 13.29 -18.19
C ASP A 48 -15.02 12.67 -17.59
N HIS A 49 -13.99 13.48 -17.31
CA HIS A 49 -12.76 12.94 -16.73
C HIS A 49 -13.05 12.40 -15.32
N PRO A 50 -12.69 11.13 -15.05
CA PRO A 50 -13.05 10.51 -13.79
C PRO A 50 -12.36 11.24 -12.63
N GLU A 51 -13.10 11.52 -11.56
CA GLU A 51 -12.52 12.01 -10.32
C GLU A 51 -12.06 10.84 -9.45
N CYS A 52 -11.00 11.01 -8.66
CA CYS A 52 -10.58 9.99 -7.72
C CYS A 52 -11.70 9.78 -6.70
N SER A 53 -12.24 8.56 -6.57
CA SER A 53 -13.33 8.25 -5.64
C SER A 53 -13.09 8.62 -4.17
N VAL A 54 -11.81 8.77 -3.77
CA VAL A 54 -11.45 9.28 -2.43
C VAL A 54 -11.62 10.80 -2.36
N CYS A 55 -11.19 11.52 -3.40
CA CYS A 55 -11.36 12.97 -3.52
C CYS A 55 -12.84 13.35 -3.72
N ALA A 56 -13.59 12.52 -4.46
CA ALA A 56 -15.02 12.67 -4.67
C ALA A 56 -15.88 12.30 -3.45
N GLY A 57 -15.28 11.76 -2.38
CA GLY A 57 -16.00 11.31 -1.18
C GLY A 57 -16.85 10.05 -1.38
N GLU A 58 -16.77 9.38 -2.53
CA GLU A 58 -17.49 8.14 -2.84
C GLU A 58 -16.95 6.93 -2.07
N ARG A 59 -15.69 7.00 -1.63
CA ARG A 59 -15.09 6.05 -0.69
C ARG A 59 -14.46 6.81 0.46
N GLU A 60 -14.85 6.48 1.69
CA GLU A 60 -14.09 6.83 2.88
C GLU A 60 -12.68 6.24 2.74
N ASN A 61 -11.65 7.04 3.04
CA ASN A 61 -10.29 6.57 3.19
C ASN A 61 -10.28 5.54 4.32
N ASP A 62 -10.51 4.27 4.00
CA ASP A 62 -10.27 3.17 4.93
C ASP A 62 -8.76 2.97 5.07
N MET A 63 -8.12 3.93 5.73
CA MET A 63 -6.81 3.82 6.34
C MET A 63 -6.84 2.84 7.53
N SER A 64 -7.95 2.12 7.75
CA SER A 64 -8.05 1.01 8.68
C SER A 64 -7.54 -0.31 8.10
N THR A 65 -7.13 -0.37 6.83
CA THR A 65 -6.49 -1.56 6.26
C THR A 65 -4.95 -1.46 6.28
N GLY A 66 -4.39 -0.98 7.39
CA GLY A 66 -3.07 -1.39 7.89
C GLY A 66 -3.20 -2.70 8.66
N PRO A 67 -2.18 -3.58 8.68
CA PRO A 67 -2.40 -5.01 8.57
C PRO A 67 -3.16 -5.57 9.77
N GLN A 68 -4.22 -6.36 9.52
CA GLN A 68 -4.75 -7.32 10.50
C GLN A 68 -3.73 -8.42 10.89
N LEU A 69 -2.42 -8.18 10.68
CA LEU A 69 -1.34 -9.04 11.16
C LEU A 69 -1.03 -8.77 12.64
N CYS A 70 -1.21 -7.54 13.14
CA CYS A 70 -0.86 -7.21 14.53
C CYS A 70 -1.69 -8.01 15.55
N SER A 71 -2.98 -8.23 15.28
CA SER A 71 -3.85 -9.03 16.15
C SER A 71 -3.63 -10.54 16.04
N LYS A 72 -3.04 -11.02 14.94
CA LYS A 72 -2.67 -12.43 14.74
C LYS A 72 -1.32 -12.77 15.37
N ILE A 73 -0.35 -11.86 15.31
CA ILE A 73 0.98 -12.04 15.93
C ILE A 73 0.87 -12.04 17.46
N ALA A 74 -0.02 -11.23 18.05
CA ALA A 74 -0.27 -11.22 19.49
C ALA A 74 -0.86 -12.54 20.04
N LYS A 75 -1.34 -13.44 19.16
CA LYS A 75 -1.88 -14.76 19.52
C LYS A 75 -0.96 -15.92 19.16
N MET A 76 0.20 -15.66 18.54
CA MET A 76 1.20 -16.67 18.27
C MET A 76 2.10 -16.82 19.49
N ASN A 77 2.08 -18.01 20.10
CA ASN A 77 3.04 -18.35 21.13
C ASN A 77 4.43 -18.54 20.49
N PRO A 78 5.51 -18.01 21.10
CA PRO A 78 6.86 -18.12 20.56
C PRO A 78 7.38 -19.56 20.49
N GLU A 79 6.71 -20.52 21.13
CA GLU A 79 7.01 -21.96 21.10
C GLU A 79 6.53 -22.70 19.84
N ASP A 80 5.59 -22.13 19.08
CA ASP A 80 5.13 -22.69 17.79
C ASP A 80 6.08 -22.32 16.64
N VAL A 81 6.91 -21.30 16.86
CA VAL A 81 7.98 -20.90 15.96
C VAL A 81 9.14 -21.86 16.21
N GLY A 82 9.08 -23.05 15.59
CA GLY A 82 10.03 -24.16 15.68
C GLY A 82 11.45 -23.84 15.19
N LEU A 83 12.04 -22.76 15.69
CA LEU A 83 13.46 -22.46 15.63
C LEU A 83 14.12 -23.34 16.68
N SER A 84 14.37 -24.58 16.29
CA SER A 84 15.28 -25.43 17.05
C SER A 84 16.61 -24.66 17.21
N PRO A 85 17.12 -24.49 18.45
CA PRO A 85 18.39 -23.82 18.64
C PRO A 85 19.47 -24.58 17.86
N LEU A 86 20.22 -23.87 17.02
CA LEU A 86 21.47 -24.36 16.43
C LEU A 86 22.46 -24.59 17.57
N GLY A 87 22.40 -25.75 18.22
CA GLY A 87 23.29 -26.02 19.35
C GLY A 87 22.90 -27.19 20.22
N GLU A 88 22.64 -28.36 19.65
CA GLU A 88 22.84 -29.61 20.40
C GLU A 88 23.19 -30.72 19.41
N ARG A 89 24.49 -30.94 19.18
CA ARG A 89 24.96 -32.17 18.52
C ARG A 89 24.77 -33.28 19.55
N ALA A 90 23.57 -33.85 19.59
CA ALA A 90 23.29 -35.06 20.32
C ALA A 90 24.17 -36.18 19.73
N ASP A 91 25.15 -36.56 20.52
CA ASP A 91 25.80 -37.87 20.53
C ASP A 91 24.77 -38.99 20.34
N GLN A 92 24.81 -39.69 19.18
CA GLN A 92 24.17 -40.99 18.93
C GLN A 92 24.84 -41.65 17.69
N PRO A 93 24.77 -42.98 17.50
CA PRO A 93 25.04 -44.07 18.43
C PRO A 93 25.92 -45.15 17.76
N GLY A 94 27.05 -45.53 18.38
CA GLY A 94 27.82 -46.69 17.94
C GLY A 94 27.09 -47.99 18.34
N GLY A 95 26.20 -48.46 17.47
CA GLY A 95 25.45 -49.71 17.65
C GLY A 95 26.38 -50.90 17.87
N ALA A 96 26.13 -51.61 18.96
CA ALA A 96 26.72 -52.91 19.27
C ALA A 96 25.87 -54.06 18.72
N ALA A 97 26.55 -55.21 18.57
CA ALA A 97 26.08 -56.59 18.33
C ALA A 97 25.83 -56.99 16.86
N ASP A 98 26.09 -58.20 16.39
CA ASP A 98 26.83 -59.42 16.79
C ASP A 98 26.58 -60.41 15.62
N ASP A 99 27.62 -61.01 15.04
CA ASP A 99 27.74 -62.40 14.50
C ASP A 99 29.11 -62.58 13.80
#